data_AF-A0A7W6HZ33-F1
#
_entry.id   AF-A0A7W6HZ33-F1
#
_cell.length_a   1.000
_cell.length_b   1.000
_cell.length_c   1.000
_cell.angle_alpha   90.00
_cell.angle_beta   90.00
_cell.angle_gamma   90.00
#
_symmetry.space_group_name_H-M   'P 1'
#
loop_
_entity.id
_entity.type
_entity.pdbx_description
1 polymer ?
#
loop_
_entity_poly.entity_id
_entity_poly.type
_entity_poly.pdbx_seq_one_letter_code
_entity_poly.pdbx_strand_id
1 'polypeptide(L)'
;MSVNHIELSLEEIRHYLEGSNINVFVFLDNTKASEFYIRTQFIQDDDFSWTTIVPYIYRRTGLELKNEKDIADYLRSVKKYFTKDWMDSWVKKEKKECLADIEAKKKQNADKEARGKKASEIVTPYVLLPLFSLKECNNKTELPPNPNLQRRLQSLKDSGYTIAIVQYGREKTTSTLLPFPKYKEMGYETFTKQFKARVIRLLKQRNAFEARETSAKSLIPDHKFSEVRWDKETKAENSMEMTDAQIIEKFQLLDNQRNQQKREVCRNCFQKGIRGTIYGINYFYEGTERWDPQIPTVGKAAEKGCKGCPWYDIELWRKMINKKV
;
A
#
# COMPACT_ATOMS: atom_id res chain seq x y z
N MET A 1 8.96 -10.50 21.88
CA MET A 1 8.11 -11.60 21.38
C MET A 1 8.21 -11.57 19.87
N SER A 2 8.90 -12.56 19.31
CA SER A 2 9.19 -12.69 17.88
C SER A 2 7.89 -12.83 17.11
N VAL A 3 7.71 -12.06 16.04
CA VAL A 3 6.60 -12.27 15.11
C VAL A 3 6.83 -13.65 14.51
N ASN A 4 5.86 -14.56 14.63
CA ASN A 4 5.88 -15.87 13.96
C ASN A 4 6.12 -15.62 12.47
N HIS A 5 7.36 -15.81 12.04
CA HIS A 5 7.68 -15.86 10.63
C HIS A 5 7.05 -17.13 10.11
N ILE A 6 6.20 -16.98 9.10
CA ILE A 6 5.95 -18.06 8.15
C ILE A 6 7.35 -18.51 7.70
N GLU A 7 7.72 -19.76 7.98
CA GLU A 7 8.97 -20.33 7.48
C GLU A 7 8.82 -20.51 5.97
N LEU A 8 9.10 -19.44 5.23
CA LEU A 8 9.09 -19.48 3.77
C LEU A 8 10.36 -20.17 3.26
N SER A 9 10.21 -21.08 2.31
CA SER A 9 11.34 -21.78 1.68
C SER A 9 11.76 -21.13 0.35
N LEU A 10 13.02 -20.72 0.24
CA LEU A 10 13.58 -20.28 -1.04
C LEU A 10 13.62 -21.42 -2.06
N GLU A 11 13.79 -22.67 -1.62
CA GLU A 11 13.83 -23.85 -2.49
C GLU A 11 12.46 -24.11 -3.10
N GLU A 12 11.39 -24.01 -2.32
CA GLU A 12 10.03 -24.16 -2.84
C GLU A 12 9.65 -23.02 -3.80
N ILE A 13 10.03 -21.77 -3.49
CA ILE A 13 9.83 -20.65 -4.44
C ILE A 13 10.59 -20.92 -5.75
N ARG A 14 11.83 -21.40 -5.68
CA ARG A 14 12.61 -21.77 -6.88
C ARG A 14 11.92 -22.88 -7.67
N HIS A 15 11.41 -23.90 -6.99
CA HIS A 15 10.66 -24.98 -7.62
C HIS A 15 9.45 -24.46 -8.40
N TYR A 16 8.64 -23.59 -7.77
CA TYR A 16 7.54 -22.94 -8.49
C TYR A 16 8.03 -22.06 -9.65
N LEU A 17 9.20 -21.45 -9.56
CA LEU A 17 9.77 -20.60 -10.62
C LEU A 17 10.51 -21.37 -11.74
N GLU A 18 10.57 -22.71 -11.71
CA GLU A 18 11.19 -23.49 -12.76
C GLU A 18 10.65 -23.12 -14.15
N GLY A 19 11.57 -22.93 -15.11
CA GLY A 19 11.23 -22.53 -16.49
C GLY A 19 10.75 -21.08 -16.66
N SER A 20 10.71 -20.26 -15.62
CA SER A 20 10.21 -18.87 -15.71
C SER A 20 11.28 -17.82 -16.03
N ASN A 21 12.56 -18.22 -16.09
CA ASN A 21 13.70 -17.31 -16.21
C ASN A 21 13.73 -16.27 -15.08
N ILE A 22 13.43 -16.71 -13.84
CA ILE A 22 13.45 -15.91 -12.61
C ILE A 22 14.23 -16.68 -11.55
N ASN A 23 15.26 -16.05 -10.99
CA ASN A 23 16.07 -16.62 -9.92
C ASN A 23 15.88 -15.82 -8.63
N VAL A 24 15.72 -16.52 -7.50
CA VAL A 24 15.64 -15.90 -6.17
C VAL A 24 16.80 -16.33 -5.29
N PHE A 25 17.36 -15.39 -4.52
CA PHE A 25 18.63 -15.60 -3.82
C PHE A 25 18.51 -15.58 -2.30
N VAL A 26 17.83 -14.58 -1.75
CA VAL A 26 17.81 -14.35 -0.30
C VAL A 26 16.59 -13.52 0.11
N PHE A 27 16.01 -13.85 1.25
CA PHE A 27 15.03 -12.99 1.92
C PHE A 27 15.74 -11.84 2.63
N LEU A 28 15.16 -10.65 2.50
CA LEU A 28 15.64 -9.43 3.13
C LEU A 28 14.46 -8.80 3.87
N ASP A 29 14.74 -8.05 4.92
CA ASP A 29 13.68 -7.41 5.69
C ASP A 29 14.00 -5.97 6.08
N ASN A 30 12.93 -5.30 6.47
CA ASN A 30 12.97 -4.10 7.28
C ASN A 30 11.95 -4.29 8.40
N THR A 31 12.33 -5.04 9.42
CA THR A 31 11.49 -5.32 10.60
C THR A 31 10.86 -4.07 11.22
N LYS A 32 11.57 -2.92 11.23
CA LYS A 32 11.02 -1.64 11.73
C LYS A 32 9.84 -1.12 10.92
N ALA A 33 9.83 -1.38 9.62
CA ALA A 33 8.75 -1.00 8.71
C ALA A 33 7.71 -2.12 8.53
N SER A 34 8.00 -3.33 9.06
CA SER A 34 7.25 -4.56 8.79
C SER A 34 7.12 -4.83 7.28
N GLU A 35 8.21 -4.63 6.55
CA GLU A 35 8.31 -4.88 5.11
C GLU A 35 9.31 -6.00 4.87
N PHE A 36 8.98 -6.90 3.95
CA PHE A 36 9.79 -8.07 3.62
C PHE A 36 9.97 -8.20 2.11
N TYR A 37 11.15 -8.62 1.72
CA TYR A 37 11.63 -8.59 0.35
C TYR A 37 12.35 -9.88 -0.02
N ILE A 38 12.45 -10.12 -1.32
CA ILE A 38 13.22 -11.22 -1.89
C ILE A 38 14.13 -10.67 -2.99
N ARG A 39 15.43 -10.93 -2.88
CA ARG A 39 16.38 -10.57 -3.93
C ARG A 39 16.14 -11.49 -5.12
N THR A 40 15.85 -10.89 -6.27
CA THR A 40 15.37 -11.59 -7.46
C THR A 40 16.13 -11.09 -8.69
N GLN A 41 16.54 -12.03 -9.55
CA GLN A 41 17.04 -11.76 -10.89
C GLN A 41 15.97 -12.17 -11.90
N PHE A 42 15.60 -11.25 -12.76
CA PHE A 42 14.74 -11.48 -13.92
C PHE A 42 15.61 -11.60 -15.16
N ILE A 43 15.45 -12.68 -15.92
CA ILE A 43 16.11 -12.89 -17.21
C ILE A 43 15.03 -12.85 -18.29
N GLN A 44 15.18 -11.94 -19.25
CA GLN A 44 14.27 -11.75 -20.37
C GLN A 44 14.68 -12.62 -21.56
N ASP A 45 13.82 -12.71 -22.57
CA ASP A 45 14.03 -13.58 -23.74
C ASP A 45 15.17 -13.10 -24.66
N ASP A 46 15.57 -11.83 -24.54
CA ASP A 46 16.72 -11.21 -25.22
C ASP A 46 18.03 -11.32 -24.40
N ASP A 47 18.08 -12.24 -23.42
CA ASP A 47 19.15 -12.43 -22.44
C ASP A 47 19.44 -11.22 -21.54
N PHE A 48 18.65 -10.14 -21.64
CA PHE A 48 18.75 -9.03 -20.69
C PHE A 48 18.39 -9.53 -19.28
N SER A 49 19.29 -9.32 -18.34
CA SER A 49 19.08 -9.70 -16.95
C SER A 49 19.15 -8.51 -15.99
N TRP A 50 18.26 -8.50 -15.01
CA TRP A 50 18.21 -7.46 -13.99
C TRP A 50 17.98 -8.03 -12.61
N THR A 51 18.89 -7.73 -11.69
CA THR A 51 18.81 -8.14 -10.28
C THR A 51 18.34 -6.99 -9.42
N THR A 52 17.30 -7.22 -8.62
CA THR A 52 16.69 -6.21 -7.75
C THR A 52 16.12 -6.83 -6.46
N ILE A 53 15.45 -6.02 -5.65
CA ILE A 53 14.86 -6.41 -4.36
C ILE A 53 13.36 -6.20 -4.44
N VAL A 54 12.59 -7.28 -4.57
CA VAL A 54 11.13 -7.22 -4.77
C VAL A 54 10.41 -7.44 -3.45
N PRO A 55 9.47 -6.57 -3.04
CA PRO A 55 8.72 -6.81 -1.81
C PRO A 55 7.69 -7.93 -2.01
N TYR A 56 7.54 -8.80 -1.01
CA TYR A 56 6.41 -9.74 -0.91
C TYR A 56 5.49 -9.43 0.28
N ILE A 57 5.95 -8.59 1.20
CA ILE A 57 5.11 -7.91 2.18
C ILE A 57 5.43 -6.41 2.12
N TYR A 58 4.43 -5.61 1.75
CA TYR A 58 4.57 -4.18 1.54
C TYR A 58 3.33 -3.42 2.03
N ARG A 59 3.48 -2.76 3.17
CA ARG A 59 2.38 -2.13 3.90
C ARG A 59 1.61 -1.07 3.11
N ARG A 60 2.27 -0.31 2.23
CA ARG A 60 1.62 0.82 1.51
C ARG A 60 0.67 0.36 0.40
N THR A 61 0.97 -0.78 -0.22
CA THR A 61 0.08 -1.41 -1.21
C THR A 61 -0.86 -2.42 -0.55
N GLY A 62 -0.56 -2.85 0.68
CA GLY A 62 -1.24 -3.98 1.31
C GLY A 62 -0.85 -5.31 0.66
N LEU A 63 0.28 -5.36 -0.05
CA LEU A 63 0.86 -6.61 -0.54
C LEU A 63 1.29 -7.42 0.68
N GLU A 64 0.79 -8.65 0.78
CA GLU A 64 1.12 -9.56 1.89
C GLU A 64 0.95 -10.99 1.37
N LEU A 65 2.05 -11.54 0.86
CA LEU A 65 2.11 -12.89 0.33
C LEU A 65 2.66 -13.81 1.43
N LYS A 66 1.92 -14.88 1.71
CA LYS A 66 2.13 -15.74 2.89
C LYS A 66 2.53 -17.17 2.53
N ASN A 67 2.67 -17.48 1.25
CA ASN A 67 3.16 -18.77 0.77
C ASN A 67 4.00 -18.59 -0.49
N GLU A 68 4.80 -19.61 -0.77
CA GLU A 68 5.84 -19.66 -1.78
C GLU A 68 5.27 -19.60 -3.20
N LYS A 69 4.13 -20.26 -3.41
CA LYS A 69 3.43 -20.25 -4.70
C LYS A 69 2.93 -18.84 -5.05
N ASP A 70 2.29 -18.15 -4.11
CA ASP A 70 1.80 -16.79 -4.31
C ASP A 70 2.96 -15.81 -4.56
N ILE A 71 4.09 -16.00 -3.87
CA ILE A 71 5.31 -15.22 -4.14
C ILE A 71 5.82 -15.49 -5.55
N ALA A 72 5.91 -16.75 -5.98
CA ALA A 72 6.34 -17.10 -7.33
C ALA A 72 5.40 -16.52 -8.40
N ASP A 73 4.09 -16.67 -8.23
CA ASP A 73 3.06 -16.13 -9.13
C ASP A 73 3.18 -14.59 -9.23
N TYR A 74 3.39 -13.92 -8.10
CA TYR A 74 3.62 -12.48 -8.07
C TYR A 74 4.92 -12.07 -8.79
N LEU A 75 6.03 -12.79 -8.58
CA LEU A 75 7.29 -12.51 -9.27
C LEU A 75 7.14 -12.67 -10.80
N ARG A 76 6.44 -13.71 -11.28
CA ARG A 76 6.11 -13.84 -12.71
C ARG A 76 5.29 -12.65 -13.22
N SER A 77 4.32 -12.18 -12.42
CA SER A 77 3.46 -11.05 -12.80
C SER A 77 4.21 -9.72 -12.95
N VAL A 78 5.27 -9.50 -12.17
CA VAL A 78 6.06 -8.25 -12.19
C VAL A 78 7.25 -8.30 -13.15
N LYS A 79 7.63 -9.48 -13.66
CA LYS A 79 8.75 -9.66 -14.61
C LYS A 79 8.71 -8.69 -15.79
N LYS A 80 7.52 -8.40 -16.31
CA LYS A 80 7.27 -7.47 -17.44
C LYS A 80 7.79 -6.04 -17.21
N TYR A 81 8.00 -5.64 -15.95
CA TYR A 81 8.52 -4.32 -15.60
C TYR A 81 10.05 -4.26 -15.57
N PHE A 82 10.73 -5.36 -15.84
CA PHE A 82 12.19 -5.46 -15.83
C PHE A 82 12.75 -5.77 -17.21
N THR A 83 12.07 -5.33 -18.27
CA THR A 83 12.63 -5.27 -19.62
C THR A 83 13.39 -3.96 -19.79
N LYS A 84 14.40 -3.95 -20.67
CA LYS A 84 15.19 -2.75 -20.96
C LYS A 84 14.32 -1.59 -21.44
N ASP A 85 13.44 -1.86 -22.40
CA ASP A 85 12.53 -0.85 -22.97
C ASP A 85 11.57 -0.25 -21.93
N TRP A 86 11.01 -1.10 -21.05
CA TRP A 86 10.14 -0.61 -19.98
C TRP A 86 10.92 0.26 -19.00
N MET A 87 12.06 -0.21 -18.52
CA MET A 87 12.88 0.51 -17.55
C MET A 87 13.34 1.86 -18.10
N ASP A 88 13.85 1.89 -19.33
CA ASP A 88 14.35 3.10 -19.98
C ASP A 88 13.21 4.11 -20.20
N SER A 89 12.07 3.66 -20.72
CA SER A 89 10.91 4.52 -20.97
C SER A 89 10.30 5.05 -19.66
N TRP A 90 10.15 4.19 -18.65
CA TRP A 90 9.63 4.54 -17.34
C TRP A 90 10.53 5.55 -16.62
N VAL A 91 11.84 5.28 -16.54
CA VAL A 91 12.81 6.20 -15.92
C VAL A 91 12.83 7.54 -16.66
N LYS A 92 12.83 7.54 -18.00
CA LYS A 92 12.81 8.78 -18.79
C LYS A 92 11.58 9.63 -18.48
N LYS A 93 10.39 9.02 -18.41
CA LYS A 93 9.14 9.70 -18.06
C LYS A 93 9.20 10.27 -16.64
N GLU A 94 9.49 9.43 -15.66
CA GLU A 94 9.46 9.79 -14.24
C GLU A 94 10.55 10.81 -13.87
N LYS A 95 11.74 10.70 -14.46
CA LYS A 95 12.82 11.68 -14.27
C LYS A 95 12.47 13.04 -14.87
N LYS A 96 11.78 13.07 -16.01
CA LYS A 96 11.28 14.32 -16.61
C LYS A 96 10.26 14.99 -15.69
N GLU A 97 9.30 14.24 -15.16
CA GLU A 97 8.32 14.76 -14.18
C GLU A 97 9.01 15.28 -12.90
N CYS A 98 9.98 14.52 -12.38
CA CYS A 98 10.74 14.91 -11.20
C CYS A 98 11.52 16.22 -11.41
N LEU A 99 12.16 16.40 -12.57
CA LEU A 99 12.90 17.63 -12.88
C LEU A 99 11.95 18.83 -13.04
N ALA A 100 10.79 18.63 -13.65
CA ALA A 100 9.76 19.66 -13.74
C ALA A 100 9.22 20.07 -12.36
N ASP A 101 9.00 19.11 -11.45
CA ASP A 101 8.59 19.38 -10.07
C ASP A 101 9.67 20.14 -9.27
N ILE A 102 10.95 19.80 -9.47
CA ILE A 102 12.08 20.57 -8.91
C ILE A 102 12.01 22.02 -9.38
N GLU A 103 11.88 22.24 -10.69
CA GLU A 103 11.86 23.59 -11.26
C GLU A 103 10.65 24.41 -10.79
N ALA A 104 9.46 23.80 -10.75
CA ALA A 104 8.26 24.44 -10.23
C ALA A 104 8.42 24.84 -8.76
N LYS A 105 9.01 23.97 -7.93
CA LYS A 105 9.26 24.25 -6.51
C LYS A 105 10.33 25.32 -6.30
N LYS A 106 11.36 25.40 -7.17
CA LYS A 106 12.32 26.52 -7.13
C LYS A 106 11.61 27.84 -7.34
N LYS A 107 10.80 27.94 -8.40
CA LYS A 107 10.03 29.16 -8.71
C LYS A 107 9.10 29.56 -7.57
N GLN A 108 8.37 28.60 -7.00
CA GLN A 108 7.46 28.86 -5.88
C GLN A 108 8.18 29.30 -4.59
N ASN A 109 9.43 28.91 -4.41
CA ASN A 109 10.20 29.22 -3.20
C ASN A 109 11.24 30.33 -3.40
N ALA A 110 11.32 30.96 -4.59
CA ALA A 110 12.27 32.04 -4.88
C ALA A 110 12.19 33.18 -3.84
N ASP A 111 10.98 33.60 -3.48
CA ASP A 111 10.76 34.63 -2.44
C ASP A 111 11.14 34.17 -1.03
N LYS A 112 11.01 32.86 -0.72
CA LYS A 112 11.40 32.32 0.59
C LYS A 112 12.92 32.24 0.71
N GLU A 113 13.59 31.82 -0.37
CA GLU A 113 15.05 31.78 -0.44
C GLU A 113 15.66 33.19 -0.38
N ALA A 114 15.06 34.17 -1.08
CA ALA A 114 15.44 35.57 -0.99
C ALA A 114 15.31 36.15 0.44
N ARG A 115 14.40 35.59 1.26
CA ARG A 115 14.22 35.92 2.68
C ARG A 115 15.04 35.03 3.64
N GLY A 116 16.00 34.26 3.12
CA GLY A 116 16.89 33.39 3.90
C GLY A 116 16.24 32.13 4.49
N LYS A 117 15.02 31.76 4.06
CA LYS A 117 14.32 30.55 4.55
C LYS A 117 14.68 29.32 3.70
N LYS A 118 14.92 28.18 4.36
CA LYS A 118 15.22 26.91 3.69
C LYS A 118 14.01 26.37 2.93
N ALA A 119 14.14 26.15 1.62
CA ALA A 119 13.13 25.51 0.77
C ALA A 119 13.05 23.99 1.00
N SER A 120 12.58 23.56 2.18
CA SER A 120 12.58 22.14 2.59
C SER A 120 11.74 21.19 1.71
N GLU A 121 10.87 21.74 0.86
CA GLU A 121 9.96 21.03 -0.05
C GLU A 121 10.65 20.48 -1.30
N ILE A 122 11.76 21.09 -1.73
CA ILE A 122 12.52 20.68 -2.91
C ILE A 122 13.38 19.42 -2.65
N VAL A 123 13.62 19.11 -1.38
CA VAL A 123 14.58 18.09 -0.96
C VAL A 123 14.11 16.68 -1.30
N THR A 124 12.80 16.40 -1.26
CA THR A 124 12.26 15.06 -1.57
C THR A 124 12.52 14.67 -3.04
N PRO A 125 12.24 15.51 -4.06
CA PRO A 125 12.65 15.23 -5.44
C PRO A 125 14.14 14.99 -5.64
N TYR A 126 15.01 15.73 -4.95
CA TYR A 126 16.46 15.49 -5.04
C TYR A 126 16.88 14.11 -4.52
N VAL A 127 16.19 13.58 -3.50
CA VAL A 127 16.41 12.21 -3.02
C VAL A 127 15.98 11.15 -4.05
N LEU A 128 15.02 11.47 -4.92
CA LEU A 128 14.55 10.55 -5.97
C LEU A 128 15.56 10.41 -7.12
N LEU A 129 16.33 11.46 -7.43
CA LEU A 129 17.21 11.48 -8.61
C LEU A 129 18.23 10.33 -8.67
N PRO A 130 18.98 10.00 -7.60
CA PRO A 130 19.91 8.86 -7.64
C PRO A 130 19.22 7.51 -7.77
N LEU A 131 17.99 7.39 -7.24
CA LEU A 131 17.20 6.17 -7.27
C LEU A 131 16.73 5.79 -8.68
N PHE A 132 16.72 6.74 -9.64
CA PHE A 132 16.45 6.43 -11.05
C PHE A 132 17.53 5.57 -11.72
N SER A 133 18.64 5.30 -11.04
CA SER A 133 19.56 4.23 -11.46
C SER A 133 18.92 2.84 -11.36
N LEU A 134 17.81 2.70 -10.62
CA LEU A 134 17.12 1.46 -10.27
C LEU A 134 17.98 0.43 -9.52
N LYS A 135 19.24 0.78 -9.26
CA LYS A 135 20.19 -0.02 -8.49
C LYS A 135 20.01 0.27 -7.00
N GLU A 136 20.58 -0.63 -6.21
CA GLU A 136 20.61 -0.50 -4.77
C GLU A 136 21.56 0.64 -4.37
N CYS A 137 21.01 1.76 -3.87
CA CYS A 137 21.78 2.93 -3.45
C CYS A 137 22.00 2.91 -1.94
N ASN A 138 23.24 3.11 -1.48
CA ASN A 138 23.58 3.34 -0.08
C ASN A 138 23.07 4.71 0.38
N ASN A 139 22.21 4.69 1.40
CA ASN A 139 21.55 5.87 1.93
C ASN A 139 22.53 6.93 2.49
N LYS A 140 23.74 6.52 2.91
CA LYS A 140 24.73 7.42 3.50
C LYS A 140 25.65 8.06 2.45
N THR A 141 25.97 7.36 1.38
CA THR A 141 27.02 7.76 0.43
C THR A 141 26.50 8.15 -0.95
N GLU A 142 25.34 7.63 -1.36
CA GLU A 142 24.81 7.82 -2.72
C GLU A 142 23.52 8.66 -2.75
N LEU A 143 22.85 8.83 -1.61
CA LEU A 143 21.71 9.73 -1.48
C LEU A 143 22.14 11.09 -0.91
N PRO A 144 21.45 12.19 -1.26
CA PRO A 144 21.78 13.52 -0.76
C PRO A 144 21.77 13.57 0.78
N PRO A 145 22.75 14.22 1.42
CA PRO A 145 22.80 14.36 2.87
C PRO A 145 21.51 14.99 3.40
N ASN A 146 20.81 14.27 4.28
CA ASN A 146 19.56 14.75 4.85
C ASN A 146 19.37 14.24 6.29
N PRO A 147 19.21 15.12 7.29
CA PRO A 147 18.99 14.70 8.67
C PRO A 147 17.68 13.93 8.88
N ASN A 148 16.77 13.95 7.88
CA ASN A 148 15.51 13.23 7.90
C ASN A 148 15.25 12.46 6.59
N LEU A 149 16.29 11.77 6.09
CA LEU A 149 16.22 10.97 4.86
C LEU A 149 15.07 9.93 4.90
N GLN A 150 14.85 9.28 6.04
CA GLN A 150 13.78 8.28 6.20
C GLN A 150 12.39 8.87 5.92
N ARG A 151 12.11 10.11 6.36
CA ARG A 151 10.84 10.80 6.04
C ARG A 151 10.72 11.09 4.55
N ARG A 152 11.83 11.42 3.87
CA ARG A 152 11.84 11.69 2.42
C ARG A 152 11.53 10.42 1.64
N LEU A 153 12.19 9.31 1.96
CA LEU A 153 11.89 8.01 1.38
C LEU A 153 10.44 7.60 1.63
N GLN A 154 9.92 7.79 2.85
CA GLN A 154 8.51 7.56 3.14
C GLN A 154 7.56 8.46 2.33
N SER A 155 7.91 9.73 2.13
CA SER A 155 7.10 10.63 1.30
C SER A 155 7.06 10.18 -0.17
N LEU A 156 8.15 9.60 -0.68
CA LEU A 156 8.19 9.00 -2.02
C LEU A 156 7.33 7.73 -2.10
N LYS A 157 7.36 6.89 -1.06
CA LYS A 157 6.44 5.75 -0.95
C LYS A 157 4.97 6.23 -0.94
N ASP A 158 4.66 7.25 -0.15
CA ASP A 158 3.33 7.84 -0.05
C ASP A 158 2.87 8.51 -1.36
N SER A 159 3.79 8.99 -2.20
CA SER A 159 3.48 9.49 -3.55
C SER A 159 3.25 8.39 -4.59
N GLY A 160 3.43 7.12 -4.21
CA GLY A 160 3.09 5.97 -5.04
C GLY A 160 4.27 5.14 -5.53
N TYR A 161 5.52 5.51 -5.22
CA TYR A 161 6.69 4.73 -5.64
C TYR A 161 6.86 3.47 -4.79
N THR A 162 7.31 2.39 -5.43
CA THR A 162 7.74 1.18 -4.74
C THR A 162 9.23 1.28 -4.46
N ILE A 163 9.61 1.39 -3.19
CA ILE A 163 11.01 1.52 -2.77
C ILE A 163 11.31 0.44 -1.75
N ALA A 164 12.20 -0.48 -2.09
CA ALA A 164 12.74 -1.41 -1.12
C ALA A 164 13.79 -0.69 -0.26
N ILE A 165 13.64 -0.75 1.06
CA ILE A 165 14.62 -0.18 2.00
C ILE A 165 15.13 -1.33 2.86
N VAL A 166 16.40 -1.68 2.70
CA VAL A 166 17.01 -2.85 3.36
C VAL A 166 18.13 -2.38 4.29
N GLN A 167 18.20 -2.97 5.49
CA GLN A 167 19.25 -2.70 6.46
C GLN A 167 20.20 -3.92 6.54
N TYR A 168 21.47 -3.70 6.20
CA TYR A 168 22.54 -4.70 6.35
C TYR A 168 23.35 -4.36 7.60
N GLY A 169 23.14 -5.13 8.67
CA GLY A 169 23.78 -4.87 9.96
C GLY A 169 23.42 -3.48 10.52
N ARG A 170 24.31 -2.87 11.30
CA ARG A 170 24.05 -1.57 11.94
C ARG A 170 24.43 -0.37 11.07
N GLU A 171 25.27 -0.58 10.06
CA GLU A 171 26.00 0.52 9.42
C GLU A 171 25.50 0.87 8.02
N LYS A 172 24.87 -0.09 7.34
CA LYS A 172 24.47 0.07 5.94
C LYS A 172 22.96 -0.04 5.81
N THR A 173 22.34 1.02 5.31
CA THR A 173 20.95 0.99 4.83
C THR A 173 20.95 1.37 3.37
N THR A 174 20.24 0.63 2.55
CA THR A 174 20.12 0.88 1.12
C THR A 174 18.67 1.16 0.75
N SER A 175 18.49 1.86 -0.37
CA SER A 175 17.18 2.08 -0.99
C SER A 175 17.26 1.70 -2.46
N THR A 176 16.28 0.94 -2.94
CA THR A 176 16.17 0.53 -4.35
C THR A 176 14.79 0.92 -4.86
N LEU A 177 14.72 1.71 -5.93
CA LEU A 177 13.47 2.04 -6.61
C LEU A 177 13.11 0.94 -7.60
N LEU A 178 11.87 0.48 -7.55
CA LEU A 178 11.36 -0.49 -8.52
C LEU A 178 10.59 0.26 -9.62
N PRO A 179 10.78 -0.11 -10.90
CA PRO A 179 10.14 0.52 -12.06
C PRO A 179 8.66 0.10 -12.20
N PHE A 180 7.94 0.00 -11.09
CA PHE A 180 6.51 -0.31 -11.11
C PHE A 180 5.71 0.96 -11.42
N PRO A 181 4.56 0.84 -12.08
CA PRO A 181 3.58 1.92 -12.12
C PRO A 181 3.28 2.42 -10.71
N LYS A 182 3.05 3.73 -10.56
CA LYS A 182 2.68 4.29 -9.24
C LYS A 182 1.40 3.62 -8.74
N TYR A 183 1.19 3.52 -7.43
CA TYR A 183 -0.02 2.85 -6.87
C TYR A 183 -1.35 3.37 -7.44
N LYS A 184 -1.41 4.66 -7.79
CA LYS A 184 -2.56 5.28 -8.45
C LYS A 184 -2.86 4.67 -9.82
N GLU A 185 -1.81 4.33 -10.56
CA GLU A 185 -1.88 3.69 -11.88
C GLU A 185 -2.15 2.17 -11.75
N MET A 186 -1.78 1.56 -10.62
CA MET A 186 -2.18 0.19 -10.25
C MET A 186 -3.60 0.09 -9.69
N GLY A 187 -4.33 1.20 -9.64
CA GLY A 187 -5.75 1.22 -9.33
C GLY A 187 -6.12 1.32 -7.85
N TYR A 188 -5.20 1.67 -6.96
CA TYR A 188 -5.55 2.03 -5.58
C TYR A 188 -6.05 3.48 -5.51
N GLU A 189 -7.17 3.70 -4.82
CA GLU A 189 -7.74 5.04 -4.65
C GLU A 189 -6.86 5.89 -3.72
N THR A 190 -6.59 7.14 -4.11
CA THR A 190 -5.83 8.08 -3.25
C THR A 190 -6.65 9.32 -2.98
N PHE A 191 -6.97 9.58 -1.72
CA PHE A 191 -7.68 10.79 -1.30
C PHE A 191 -6.79 12.04 -1.39
N THR A 192 -7.35 13.15 -1.83
CA THR A 192 -6.71 14.47 -1.65
C THR A 192 -6.66 14.84 -0.17
N LYS A 193 -5.76 15.76 0.19
CA LYS A 193 -5.66 16.25 1.58
C LYS A 193 -6.97 16.91 2.04
N GLN A 194 -7.61 17.66 1.14
CA GLN A 194 -8.89 18.33 1.38
C GLN A 194 -10.00 17.32 1.63
N PHE A 195 -10.12 16.30 0.77
CA PHE A 195 -11.12 15.25 0.95
C PHE A 195 -10.90 14.48 2.25
N LYS A 196 -9.65 14.07 2.54
CA LYS A 196 -9.32 13.39 3.80
C LYS A 196 -9.73 14.21 5.03
N ALA A 197 -9.44 15.51 5.04
CA ALA A 197 -9.85 16.40 6.13
C ALA A 197 -11.38 16.50 6.25
N ARG A 198 -12.09 16.59 5.11
CA ARG A 198 -13.55 16.62 5.05
C ARG A 198 -14.17 15.35 5.65
N VAL A 199 -13.70 14.16 5.27
CA VAL A 199 -14.20 12.88 5.80
C VAL A 199 -13.95 12.77 7.32
N ILE A 200 -12.74 13.10 7.78
CA ILE A 200 -12.39 13.05 9.21
C ILE A 200 -13.30 13.95 10.05
N ARG A 201 -13.60 15.15 9.55
CA ARG A 201 -14.51 16.11 10.19
C ARG A 201 -15.94 15.56 10.28
N LEU A 202 -16.48 15.05 9.16
CA LEU A 202 -17.86 14.54 9.10
C LEU A 202 -18.06 13.32 10.01
N LEU A 203 -17.06 12.46 10.11
CA LEU A 203 -17.05 11.29 10.99
C LEU A 203 -16.54 11.61 12.41
N LYS A 204 -16.48 12.91 12.76
CA LYS A 204 -16.22 13.43 14.11
C LYS A 204 -14.95 12.88 14.76
N GLN A 205 -13.90 12.64 13.97
CA GLN A 205 -12.61 12.10 14.45
C GLN A 205 -12.74 10.82 15.31
N ARG A 206 -13.84 10.08 15.16
CA ARG A 206 -14.10 8.89 15.97
C ARG A 206 -13.47 7.67 15.30
N ASN A 207 -12.52 7.03 15.96
CA ASN A 207 -11.98 5.74 15.52
C ASN A 207 -13.09 4.69 15.64
N ALA A 208 -13.52 4.17 14.49
CA ALA A 208 -14.63 3.25 14.39
C ALA A 208 -14.36 1.92 15.09
N PHE A 209 -13.10 1.50 15.26
CA PHE A 209 -12.76 0.27 15.97
C PHE A 209 -12.68 0.50 17.49
N GLU A 210 -11.85 1.47 17.91
CA GLU A 210 -11.58 1.78 19.33
C GLU A 210 -12.73 2.54 20.03
N ALA A 211 -13.78 2.92 19.28
CA ALA A 211 -14.97 3.59 19.80
C ALA A 211 -14.70 4.92 20.55
N ARG A 212 -13.64 5.65 20.15
CA ARG A 212 -13.23 6.90 20.80
C ARG A 212 -12.75 7.95 19.82
N GLU A 213 -12.81 9.21 20.23
CA GLU A 213 -12.16 10.29 19.49
C GLU A 213 -10.64 10.08 19.48
N THR A 214 -10.01 10.31 18.34
CA THR A 214 -8.60 10.04 18.11
C THR A 214 -8.02 11.16 17.25
N SER A 215 -6.72 11.44 17.40
CA SER A 215 -6.06 12.48 16.61
C SER A 215 -6.26 12.28 15.11
N ALA A 216 -6.68 13.35 14.40
CA ALA A 216 -6.82 13.34 12.94
C ALA A 216 -5.56 12.84 12.20
N LYS A 217 -4.36 13.05 12.77
CA LYS A 217 -3.09 12.59 12.17
C LYS A 217 -2.96 11.07 12.13
N SER A 218 -3.55 10.37 13.10
CA SER A 218 -3.54 8.91 13.18
C SER A 218 -4.68 8.24 12.41
N LEU A 219 -5.71 8.99 12.02
CA LEU A 219 -6.90 8.46 11.35
C LEU A 219 -6.75 8.42 9.82
N ILE A 220 -7.38 7.41 9.25
CA ILE A 220 -7.44 7.11 7.83
C ILE A 220 -8.91 6.88 7.48
N PRO A 221 -9.47 7.66 6.53
CA PRO A 221 -10.71 7.31 5.86
C PRO A 221 -10.55 5.98 5.13
N ASP A 222 -11.44 5.05 5.41
CA ASP A 222 -11.51 3.76 4.72
C ASP A 222 -12.96 3.49 4.30
N HIS A 223 -13.12 2.84 3.14
CA HIS A 223 -14.44 2.53 2.59
C HIS A 223 -15.09 1.39 3.34
N LYS A 224 -16.34 1.53 3.79
CA LYS A 224 -17.12 0.46 4.41
C LYS A 224 -17.20 -0.77 3.51
N PHE A 225 -17.53 -0.56 2.23
CA PHE A 225 -17.45 -1.61 1.23
C PHE A 225 -16.01 -1.85 0.79
N SER A 226 -15.49 -3.04 1.05
CA SER A 226 -14.07 -3.36 0.83
C SER A 226 -13.68 -3.36 -0.65
N GLU A 227 -12.57 -2.68 -0.96
CA GLU A 227 -11.97 -2.58 -2.30
C GLU A 227 -11.72 -3.95 -2.98
N VAL A 228 -11.49 -5.01 -2.19
CA VAL A 228 -11.27 -6.37 -2.73
C VAL A 228 -12.48 -6.91 -3.51
N ARG A 229 -13.66 -6.32 -3.32
CA ARG A 229 -14.91 -6.71 -3.99
C ARG A 229 -15.34 -5.75 -5.08
N TRP A 230 -14.56 -4.72 -5.41
CA TRP A 230 -14.96 -3.75 -6.41
C TRP A 230 -14.67 -4.23 -7.83
N ASP A 231 -15.60 -3.93 -8.74
CA ASP A 231 -15.33 -3.93 -10.18
C ASP A 231 -15.03 -2.51 -10.67
N LYS A 232 -14.87 -2.36 -11.99
CA LYS A 232 -14.57 -1.05 -12.61
C LYS A 232 -15.66 -0.02 -12.37
N GLU A 233 -16.93 -0.42 -12.38
CA GLU A 233 -18.09 0.46 -12.22
C GLU A 233 -18.22 0.94 -10.77
N THR A 234 -18.13 0.01 -9.82
CA THR A 234 -18.15 0.29 -8.38
C THR A 234 -17.08 1.30 -8.00
N LYS A 235 -15.89 1.15 -8.58
CA LYS A 235 -14.78 2.08 -8.35
C LYS A 235 -15.04 3.48 -8.89
N ALA A 236 -15.74 3.60 -10.03
CA ALA A 236 -16.05 4.90 -10.65
C ALA A 236 -17.05 5.73 -9.84
N GLU A 237 -17.86 5.09 -8.97
CA GLU A 237 -18.81 5.79 -8.09
C GLU A 237 -18.17 6.53 -6.92
N ASN A 238 -16.86 6.34 -6.66
CA ASN A 238 -16.14 6.96 -5.55
C ASN A 238 -15.48 8.28 -5.98
N SER A 239 -16.32 9.25 -6.33
CA SER A 239 -15.90 10.62 -6.67
C SER A 239 -15.51 11.41 -5.42
N MET A 240 -14.54 12.32 -5.55
CA MET A 240 -14.21 13.28 -4.48
C MET A 240 -15.29 14.35 -4.27
N GLU A 241 -16.25 14.45 -5.21
CA GLU A 241 -17.37 15.39 -5.19
C GLU A 241 -18.64 14.83 -4.49
N MET A 242 -18.50 13.72 -3.76
CA MET A 242 -19.61 13.17 -2.96
C MET A 242 -20.22 14.19 -2.02
N THR A 243 -21.53 14.04 -1.76
CA THR A 243 -22.22 14.81 -0.72
C THR A 243 -21.77 14.36 0.68
N ASP A 244 -21.99 15.21 1.69
CA ASP A 244 -21.64 14.86 3.08
C ASP A 244 -22.39 13.60 3.56
N ALA A 245 -23.64 13.40 3.14
CA ALA A 245 -24.42 12.21 3.44
C ALA A 245 -23.81 10.94 2.83
N GLN A 246 -23.41 11.00 1.55
CA GLN A 246 -22.72 9.89 0.88
C GLN A 246 -21.39 9.55 1.56
N ILE A 247 -20.65 10.57 2.02
CA ILE A 247 -19.40 10.34 2.76
C ILE A 247 -19.67 9.60 4.07
N ILE A 248 -20.67 10.02 4.85
CA ILE A 248 -21.00 9.37 6.13
C ILE A 248 -21.47 7.93 5.91
N GLU A 249 -22.19 7.68 4.81
CA GLU A 249 -22.65 6.35 4.44
C GLU A 249 -21.49 5.44 4.01
N LYS A 250 -20.60 5.92 3.14
CA LYS A 250 -19.57 5.10 2.49
C LYS A 250 -18.29 4.91 3.32
N PHE A 251 -17.97 5.82 4.24
CA PHE A 251 -16.69 5.82 4.93
C PHE A 251 -16.79 5.50 6.42
N GLN A 252 -15.70 4.96 6.96
CA GLN A 252 -15.43 4.88 8.39
C GLN A 252 -13.99 5.36 8.66
N LEU A 253 -13.69 5.74 9.90
CA LEU A 253 -12.32 6.13 10.27
C LEU A 253 -11.64 5.01 11.05
N LEU A 254 -10.47 4.61 10.58
CA LEU A 254 -9.61 3.63 11.26
C LEU A 254 -8.23 4.23 11.46
N ASP A 255 -7.50 3.77 12.46
CA ASP A 255 -6.05 3.98 12.45
C ASP A 255 -5.37 3.03 11.45
N ASN A 256 -4.08 3.26 11.25
CA ASN A 256 -3.26 2.45 10.36
C ASN A 256 -3.31 0.94 10.64
N GLN A 257 -3.32 0.53 11.90
CA GLN A 257 -3.28 -0.88 12.28
C GLN A 257 -4.63 -1.54 12.02
N ARG A 258 -5.73 -0.89 12.44
CA ARG A 258 -7.09 -1.40 12.24
C ARG A 258 -7.50 -1.42 10.77
N ASN A 259 -7.04 -0.45 9.99
CA ASN A 259 -7.22 -0.45 8.53
C ASN A 259 -6.57 -1.67 7.86
N GLN A 260 -5.35 -2.05 8.28
CA GLN A 260 -4.68 -3.25 7.78
C GLN A 260 -5.43 -4.51 8.21
N GLN A 261 -5.85 -4.58 9.47
CA GLN A 261 -6.62 -5.70 9.99
C GLN A 261 -7.93 -5.91 9.20
N LYS A 262 -8.65 -4.82 8.88
CA LYS A 262 -9.83 -4.88 8.04
C LYS A 262 -9.53 -5.45 6.66
N ARG A 263 -8.48 -4.97 5.98
CA ARG A 263 -8.10 -5.44 4.65
C ARG A 263 -7.85 -6.95 4.64
N GLU A 264 -7.14 -7.46 5.64
CA GLU A 264 -6.86 -8.88 5.78
C GLU A 264 -8.14 -9.70 6.05
N VAL A 265 -9.00 -9.21 6.94
CA VAL A 265 -10.28 -9.87 7.22
C VAL A 265 -11.18 -9.91 5.98
N CYS A 266 -11.28 -8.80 5.25
CA CYS A 266 -12.08 -8.74 4.02
C CYS A 266 -11.50 -9.63 2.91
N ARG A 267 -10.17 -9.73 2.79
CA ARG A 267 -9.49 -10.63 1.84
C ARG A 267 -9.75 -12.09 2.17
N ASN A 268 -9.63 -12.49 3.44
CA ASN A 268 -9.96 -13.85 3.88
C ASN A 268 -11.43 -14.18 3.60
N CYS A 269 -12.34 -13.25 3.85
CA CYS A 269 -13.75 -13.41 3.51
C CYS A 269 -13.98 -13.57 2.00
N PHE A 270 -13.26 -12.81 1.17
CA PHE A 270 -13.33 -12.93 -0.28
C PHE A 270 -12.85 -14.30 -0.78
N GLN A 271 -11.75 -14.82 -0.21
CA GLN A 271 -11.14 -16.08 -0.64
C GLN A 271 -11.87 -17.32 -0.10
N LYS A 272 -12.28 -17.29 1.16
CA LYS A 272 -12.80 -18.48 1.88
C LYS A 272 -14.31 -18.45 2.09
N GLY A 273 -14.96 -17.33 1.78
CA GLY A 273 -16.39 -17.14 2.06
C GLY A 273 -16.74 -17.04 3.54
N ILE A 274 -15.75 -16.78 4.42
CA ILE A 274 -15.95 -16.65 5.87
C ILE A 274 -15.82 -15.19 6.29
N ARG A 275 -16.93 -14.58 6.70
CA ARG A 275 -16.99 -13.20 7.17
C ARG A 275 -16.32 -13.11 8.54
N GLY A 276 -15.43 -12.13 8.71
CA GLY A 276 -14.66 -12.03 9.95
C GLY A 276 -15.41 -11.37 11.10
N THR A 277 -14.81 -11.49 12.28
CA THR A 277 -15.35 -11.04 13.57
C THR A 277 -14.48 -9.97 14.20
N ILE A 278 -15.02 -9.26 15.19
CA ILE A 278 -14.26 -8.31 16.03
C ILE A 278 -14.32 -8.82 17.47
N TYR A 279 -13.17 -8.87 18.15
CA TYR A 279 -13.00 -9.40 19.52
C TYR A 279 -13.51 -10.84 19.72
N GLY A 280 -13.53 -11.66 18.67
CA GLY A 280 -14.08 -13.02 18.72
C GLY A 280 -15.60 -13.09 18.86
N ILE A 281 -16.30 -11.96 18.68
CA ILE A 281 -17.75 -11.89 18.83
C ILE A 281 -18.42 -12.32 17.51
N ASN A 282 -19.13 -13.44 17.56
CA ASN A 282 -19.90 -14.01 16.44
C ASN A 282 -21.29 -13.36 16.32
N TYR A 283 -21.31 -12.05 16.10
CA TYR A 283 -22.55 -11.30 15.88
C TYR A 283 -22.59 -10.67 14.49
N PHE A 284 -23.62 -11.02 13.72
CA PHE A 284 -23.92 -10.45 12.42
C PHE A 284 -25.35 -9.92 12.46
N TYR A 285 -25.54 -8.60 12.33
CA TYR A 285 -26.90 -8.02 12.37
C TYR A 285 -27.70 -8.30 11.10
N GLU A 286 -27.03 -8.77 10.04
CA GLU A 286 -27.62 -9.21 8.77
C GLU A 286 -26.76 -10.35 8.19
N GLY A 287 -27.43 -11.39 7.68
CA GLY A 287 -26.79 -12.61 7.19
C GLY A 287 -26.15 -13.46 8.30
N THR A 288 -25.19 -14.30 7.93
CA THR A 288 -24.49 -15.22 8.85
C THR A 288 -22.97 -15.09 8.74
N GLU A 289 -22.19 -15.92 9.43
CA GLU A 289 -20.73 -15.97 9.27
C GLU A 289 -20.30 -16.34 7.84
N ARG A 290 -21.11 -17.14 7.12
CA ARG A 290 -20.79 -17.57 5.77
C ARG A 290 -21.32 -16.57 4.74
N TRP A 291 -20.53 -16.32 3.71
CA TRP A 291 -20.96 -15.57 2.55
C TRP A 291 -22.13 -16.29 1.87
N ASP A 292 -23.17 -15.54 1.53
CA ASP A 292 -24.32 -16.08 0.82
C ASP A 292 -23.92 -16.36 -0.65
N PRO A 293 -23.94 -17.61 -1.11
CA PRO A 293 -23.56 -17.95 -2.48
C PRO A 293 -24.50 -17.37 -3.55
N GLN A 294 -25.69 -16.88 -3.19
CA GLN A 294 -26.57 -16.15 -4.10
C GLN A 294 -26.11 -14.70 -4.35
N ILE A 295 -25.20 -14.17 -3.52
CA ILE A 295 -24.66 -12.82 -3.67
C ILE A 295 -23.34 -12.90 -4.47
N PRO A 296 -23.20 -12.11 -5.55
CA PRO A 296 -21.97 -12.10 -6.33
C PRO A 296 -20.78 -11.69 -5.47
N THR A 297 -19.59 -12.21 -5.79
CA THR A 297 -18.38 -11.97 -4.98
C THR A 297 -17.75 -10.61 -5.25
N VAL A 298 -18.00 -10.03 -6.43
CA VAL A 298 -17.50 -8.74 -6.91
C VAL A 298 -18.61 -7.86 -7.47
N GLY A 299 -18.35 -6.56 -7.54
CA GLY A 299 -19.24 -5.54 -8.08
C GLY A 299 -20.22 -4.97 -7.06
N LYS A 300 -21.01 -3.99 -7.48
CA LYS A 300 -21.90 -3.22 -6.61
C LYS A 300 -22.88 -4.12 -5.83
N ALA A 301 -23.42 -5.14 -6.49
CA ALA A 301 -24.32 -6.10 -5.86
C ALA A 301 -23.66 -6.91 -4.73
N ALA A 302 -22.33 -7.06 -4.74
CA ALA A 302 -21.59 -7.76 -3.68
C ALA A 302 -21.62 -7.01 -2.34
N GLU A 303 -21.86 -5.69 -2.33
CA GLU A 303 -21.97 -4.92 -1.08
C GLU A 303 -23.06 -5.47 -0.16
N LYS A 304 -24.14 -6.05 -0.72
CA LYS A 304 -25.20 -6.70 0.03
C LYS A 304 -24.66 -7.80 0.97
N GLY A 305 -23.68 -8.58 0.53
CA GLY A 305 -23.08 -9.64 1.36
C GLY A 305 -22.17 -9.12 2.48
N CYS A 306 -21.73 -7.86 2.39
CA CYS A 306 -20.96 -7.22 3.45
C CYS A 306 -21.86 -6.73 4.59
N LYS A 307 -23.11 -6.34 4.32
CA LYS A 307 -24.06 -5.84 5.33
C LYS A 307 -24.25 -6.84 6.46
N GLY A 308 -24.16 -6.38 7.70
CA GLY A 308 -24.15 -7.21 8.89
C GLY A 308 -22.76 -7.58 9.41
N CYS A 309 -21.71 -7.41 8.59
CA CYS A 309 -20.36 -7.79 8.98
C CYS A 309 -19.79 -6.73 9.94
N PRO A 310 -19.14 -7.14 11.04
CA PRO A 310 -18.49 -6.21 11.96
C PRO A 310 -17.54 -5.24 11.24
N TRP A 311 -16.80 -5.74 10.25
CA TRP A 311 -15.80 -4.96 9.51
C TRP A 311 -16.37 -4.09 8.39
N TYR A 312 -17.65 -4.28 8.02
CA TYR A 312 -18.32 -3.44 7.01
C TYR A 312 -18.68 -2.08 7.59
N ASP A 313 -19.39 -2.05 8.71
CA ASP A 313 -19.73 -0.82 9.45
C ASP A 313 -19.62 -1.08 10.95
N ILE A 314 -18.45 -0.80 11.53
CA ILE A 314 -18.15 -1.15 12.93
C ILE A 314 -19.04 -0.36 13.90
N GLU A 315 -19.34 0.91 13.60
CA GLU A 315 -20.19 1.74 14.44
C GLU A 315 -21.64 1.23 14.43
N LEU A 316 -22.19 0.92 13.26
CA LEU A 316 -23.53 0.34 13.15
C LEU A 316 -23.57 -1.05 13.81
N TRP A 317 -22.58 -1.90 13.54
CA TRP A 317 -22.48 -3.22 14.18
C TRP A 317 -22.48 -3.11 15.70
N ARG A 318 -21.67 -2.20 16.27
CA ARG A 318 -21.62 -1.94 17.72
C ARG A 318 -22.97 -1.45 18.25
N LYS A 319 -23.64 -0.56 17.51
CA LYS A 319 -24.98 -0.09 17.89
C LYS A 319 -25.99 -1.24 17.91
N MET A 320 -25.92 -2.14 16.93
CA MET A 320 -26.84 -3.26 16.82
C MET A 320 -26.62 -4.31 17.90
N ILE A 321 -25.36 -4.63 18.24
CA ILE A 321 -25.08 -5.57 19.33
C ILE A 321 -25.53 -5.01 20.68
N ASN A 322 -25.28 -3.73 20.97
CA ASN A 322 -25.72 -3.09 22.21
C ASN A 322 -27.24 -3.00 22.37
N LYS A 323 -28.02 -3.13 21.28
CA LYS A 323 -29.48 -3.21 21.33
C LYS A 323 -30.01 -4.63 21.55
N LYS A 324 -29.17 -5.63 21.34
CA LYS A 324 -29.51 -7.05 21.50
C LYS A 324 -29.23 -7.54 22.93
N VAL A 325 -28.35 -6.85 23.64
CA VAL A 325 -27.98 -7.10 25.04
C VAL A 325 -28.99 -6.44 25.98
#